data_AF-A0AAV1WQA1-F1
#
_entry.id   AF-A0AAV1WQA1-F1
#
_cell.length_a   1.000
_cell.length_b   1.000
_cell.length_c   1.000
_cell.angle_alpha   90.00
_cell.angle_beta   90.00
_cell.angle_gamma   90.00
#
_symmetry.space_group_name_H-M   'P 1'
#
loop_
_entity.id
_entity.type
_entity.pdbx_description
1 polymer ?
#
loop_
_entity_poly.entity_id
_entity_poly.type
_entity_poly.pdbx_seq_one_letter_code
_entity_poly.pdbx_strand_id
1 'polypeptide(L)'
;MEFTKSLILIVSISSLLLPINAVRTTSYNALTPEASGPGRLIGIGVIPEVNLFCKDTENPILCAETIVPYFEGEFNPIVVLHSEFEATLNQSLKVANIIAQLQVPMEAIDAVDICKKQYEYIVDTIKEADELLNISNVVDAYYKFASVLAYRSACEDAFVESNGVMNPFAEDSFIVYQLGGNCLAILDGIINSNYRF
;
A
#
# COMPACT_ATOMS: atom_id res chain seq x y z
N MET A 1 62.22 -3.42 27.05
CA MET A 1 61.48 -4.68 27.24
C MET A 1 60.15 -4.52 26.54
N GLU A 2 60.04 -5.11 25.36
CA GLU A 2 58.84 -5.12 24.54
C GLU A 2 57.81 -6.07 25.17
N PHE A 3 56.59 -5.58 25.38
CA PHE A 3 55.44 -6.42 25.71
C PHE A 3 54.72 -6.76 24.40
N THR A 4 55.19 -7.80 23.72
CA THR A 4 54.39 -8.52 22.73
C THR A 4 53.46 -9.46 23.49
N LYS A 5 52.14 -9.25 23.40
CA LYS A 5 51.17 -10.31 23.68
C LYS A 5 49.83 -10.07 22.98
N SER A 6 49.71 -10.79 21.87
CA SER A 6 48.55 -11.26 21.12
C SER A 6 47.17 -10.72 21.47
N LEU A 7 46.58 -10.02 20.50
CA LEU A 7 45.14 -9.88 20.33
C LEU A 7 44.55 -11.27 20.02
N ILE A 8 43.67 -11.79 20.89
CA ILE A 8 42.88 -13.00 20.58
C ILE A 8 41.59 -12.53 19.89
N LEU A 9 41.53 -12.72 18.57
CA LEU A 9 40.33 -12.54 17.76
C LEU A 9 39.49 -13.82 17.86
N ILE A 10 38.44 -13.81 18.67
CA ILE A 10 37.43 -14.89 18.69
C ILE A 10 36.48 -14.61 17.53
N VAL A 11 36.77 -15.19 16.36
CA VAL A 11 35.81 -15.24 15.25
C VAL A 11 34.80 -16.32 15.57
N SER A 12 33.64 -15.93 16.10
CA SER A 12 32.52 -16.85 16.31
C SER A 12 31.85 -17.13 14.97
N ILE A 13 32.23 -18.24 14.33
CA ILE A 13 31.58 -18.75 13.12
C ILE A 13 30.37 -19.57 13.57
N SER A 14 29.27 -18.89 13.88
CA SER A 14 27.98 -19.55 14.07
C SER A 14 27.39 -19.87 12.71
N SER A 15 27.75 -21.03 12.16
CA SER A 15 27.06 -21.63 11.01
C SER A 15 25.69 -22.15 11.48
N LEU A 16 24.67 -21.31 11.40
CA LEU A 16 23.27 -21.75 11.43
C LEU A 16 22.94 -22.46 10.13
N LEU A 17 23.10 -23.78 10.11
CA LEU A 17 22.55 -24.66 9.10
C LEU A 17 21.05 -24.82 9.38
N LEU A 18 20.21 -24.01 8.73
CA LEU A 18 18.78 -24.28 8.63
C LEU A 18 18.54 -25.27 7.48
N PRO A 19 17.95 -26.46 7.72
CA PRO A 19 17.50 -27.31 6.62
C PRO A 19 16.26 -26.67 5.97
N ILE A 20 16.41 -26.31 4.69
CA ILE A 20 15.30 -25.93 3.81
C ILE A 20 14.49 -27.19 3.55
N ASN A 21 13.32 -27.30 4.17
CA ASN A 21 12.30 -28.25 3.70
C ASN A 21 11.74 -27.72 2.37
N ALA A 22 12.31 -28.22 1.27
CA ALA A 22 11.76 -28.05 -0.06
C ALA A 22 10.38 -28.73 -0.11
N VAL A 23 9.31 -27.93 -0.17
CA VAL A 23 7.98 -28.43 -0.50
C VAL A 23 7.99 -28.84 -1.97
N ARG A 24 7.78 -30.14 -2.17
CA ARG A 24 7.82 -30.84 -3.45
C ARG A 24 6.63 -30.39 -4.30
N THR A 25 6.93 -29.75 -5.43
CA THR A 25 5.99 -29.51 -6.53
C THR A 25 5.48 -30.85 -7.07
N THR A 26 4.22 -31.18 -6.79
CA THR A 26 3.51 -32.24 -7.51
C THR A 26 2.88 -31.65 -8.76
N SER A 27 3.39 -32.06 -9.92
CA SER A 27 2.73 -31.91 -11.22
C SER A 27 1.40 -32.67 -11.23
N TYR A 28 0.28 -31.97 -11.40
CA TYR A 28 -0.97 -32.57 -11.85
C TYR A 28 -1.19 -32.17 -13.30
N ASN A 29 -1.08 -33.17 -14.18
CA ASN A 29 -1.48 -33.05 -15.57
C ASN A 29 -3.01 -32.93 -15.67
N ALA A 30 -3.42 -31.95 -16.48
CA ALA A 30 -4.65 -31.85 -17.27
C ALA A 30 -5.80 -32.81 -16.95
N LEU A 31 -6.89 -32.22 -16.43
CA LEU A 31 -8.26 -32.63 -16.76
C LEU A 31 -8.94 -31.43 -17.43
N THR A 32 -9.59 -31.72 -18.55
CA THR A 32 -10.25 -30.80 -19.48
C THR A 32 -11.33 -29.92 -18.84
N PRO A 33 -11.62 -28.73 -19.42
CA PRO A 33 -12.59 -27.79 -18.88
C PRO A 33 -14.02 -28.18 -19.29
N GLU A 34 -14.87 -28.48 -18.31
CA GLU A 34 -16.32 -28.44 -18.48
C GLU A 34 -16.86 -27.10 -18.02
N ALA A 35 -17.66 -26.50 -18.90
CA ALA A 35 -18.18 -25.15 -18.82
C ALA A 35 -19.25 -25.00 -17.74
N SER A 36 -19.14 -23.93 -16.95
CA SER A 36 -20.31 -23.31 -16.31
C SER A 36 -20.02 -21.85 -15.92
N GLY A 37 -20.52 -20.92 -16.76
CA GLY A 37 -20.77 -19.52 -16.38
C GLY A 37 -19.81 -18.49 -16.96
N PRO A 38 -20.25 -17.58 -17.86
CA PRO A 38 -19.46 -16.43 -18.28
C PRO A 38 -19.50 -15.35 -17.18
N GLY A 39 -18.79 -15.62 -16.08
CA GLY A 39 -18.41 -14.60 -15.12
C GLY A 39 -17.34 -13.72 -15.75
N ARG A 40 -17.80 -12.65 -16.39
CA ARG A 40 -17.08 -11.48 -16.90
C ARG A 40 -15.77 -11.17 -16.12
N LEU A 41 -14.67 -11.80 -16.51
CA LEU A 41 -13.37 -11.12 -16.57
C LEU A 41 -13.48 -10.17 -17.78
N ILE A 42 -14.19 -9.06 -17.62
CA ILE A 42 -14.15 -7.98 -18.61
C ILE A 42 -12.69 -7.56 -18.64
N GLY A 43 -12.08 -7.62 -19.82
CA GLY A 43 -10.67 -7.32 -20.00
C GLY A 43 -10.27 -6.06 -19.25
N ILE A 44 -9.47 -6.24 -18.20
CA ILE A 44 -8.33 -5.36 -17.99
C ILE A 44 -7.53 -5.54 -19.27
N GLY A 45 -7.88 -4.74 -20.28
CA GLY A 45 -7.13 -4.68 -21.52
C GLY A 45 -5.69 -4.48 -21.10
N VAL A 46 -4.80 -5.30 -21.62
CA VAL A 46 -3.37 -5.17 -21.38
C VAL A 46 -2.98 -3.82 -21.98
N ILE A 47 -3.05 -2.73 -21.21
CA ILE A 47 -2.56 -1.41 -21.58
C ILE A 47 -1.10 -1.42 -21.11
N PRO A 48 -0.14 -1.69 -22.01
CA PRO A 48 1.24 -1.94 -21.61
C PRO A 48 1.84 -0.78 -20.81
N GLU A 49 1.42 0.45 -21.12
CA GLU A 49 1.84 1.67 -20.44
C GLU A 49 1.40 1.67 -18.97
N VAL A 50 0.13 1.32 -18.69
CA VAL A 50 -0.40 1.23 -17.31
C VAL A 50 0.30 0.11 -16.53
N ASN A 51 0.51 -1.05 -17.16
CA ASN A 51 1.23 -2.15 -16.51
C ASN A 51 2.67 -1.78 -16.18
N LEU A 52 3.36 -1.08 -17.11
CA LEU A 52 4.72 -0.61 -16.89
C LEU A 52 4.77 0.44 -15.78
N PHE A 53 3.77 1.31 -15.72
CA PHE A 53 3.64 2.35 -14.71
C PHE A 53 3.43 1.78 -13.30
N CYS A 54 2.56 0.78 -13.17
CA CYS A 54 2.19 0.18 -11.89
C CYS A 54 3.15 -0.90 -11.39
N LYS A 55 4.12 -1.37 -12.18
CA LYS A 55 4.88 -2.59 -11.86
C LYS A 55 5.64 -2.57 -10.52
N ASP A 56 6.12 -1.39 -10.11
CA ASP A 56 6.97 -1.21 -8.93
C ASP A 56 6.19 -0.56 -7.77
N THR A 57 4.84 -0.58 -7.84
CA THR A 57 3.97 -0.05 -6.78
C THR A 57 3.70 -1.09 -5.70
N GLU A 58 3.12 -0.65 -4.57
CA GLU A 58 2.76 -1.50 -3.43
C GLU A 58 1.83 -2.66 -3.82
N ASN A 59 0.82 -2.37 -4.65
CA ASN A 59 -0.05 -3.36 -5.26
C ASN A 59 -0.25 -3.03 -6.75
N PRO A 60 0.56 -3.64 -7.65
CA PRO A 60 0.52 -3.36 -9.08
C PRO A 60 -0.83 -3.68 -9.74
N ILE A 61 -1.51 -4.72 -9.27
CA ILE A 61 -2.83 -5.12 -9.81
C ILE A 61 -3.86 -4.06 -9.44
N LEU A 62 -3.92 -3.68 -8.16
CA LEU A 62 -4.84 -2.66 -7.69
C LEU A 62 -4.59 -1.32 -8.39
N CYS A 63 -3.33 -0.91 -8.55
CA CYS A 63 -2.94 0.30 -9.31
C CYS A 63 -3.47 0.28 -10.75
N ALA A 64 -3.35 -0.86 -11.43
CA ALA A 64 -3.88 -0.96 -12.80
C ALA A 64 -5.42 -0.89 -12.80
N GLU A 65 -6.08 -1.56 -11.85
CA GLU A 65 -7.55 -1.56 -11.73
C GLU A 65 -8.13 -0.17 -11.44
N THR A 66 -7.41 0.68 -10.71
CA THR A 66 -7.81 2.06 -10.39
C THR A 66 -7.57 3.03 -11.55
N ILE A 67 -6.54 2.81 -12.38
CA ILE A 67 -6.22 3.69 -13.52
C ILE A 67 -7.03 3.35 -14.77
N VAL A 68 -7.13 2.06 -15.12
CA VAL A 68 -7.73 1.59 -16.39
C VAL A 68 -9.11 2.20 -16.69
N PRO A 69 -10.04 2.33 -15.72
CA PRO A 69 -11.36 2.92 -15.99
C PRO A 69 -11.34 4.37 -16.46
N TYR A 70 -10.28 5.13 -16.17
CA TYR A 70 -10.12 6.54 -16.51
C TYR A 70 -9.09 6.77 -17.61
N PHE A 71 -8.49 5.70 -18.11
CA PHE A 71 -7.47 5.78 -19.13
C PHE A 71 -8.09 6.02 -20.51
N GLU A 72 -8.04 7.27 -20.96
CA GLU A 72 -8.40 7.67 -22.33
C GLU A 72 -7.27 8.50 -22.96
N GLY A 73 -6.86 8.13 -24.17
CA GLY A 73 -5.91 8.91 -24.96
C GLY A 73 -4.43 8.64 -24.64
N GLU A 74 -3.62 9.70 -24.62
CA GLU A 74 -2.17 9.61 -24.40
C GLU A 74 -1.85 9.43 -22.92
N PHE A 75 -0.89 8.56 -22.63
CA PHE A 75 -0.48 8.27 -21.26
C PHE A 75 0.20 9.49 -20.63
N ASN A 76 -0.39 10.02 -19.55
CA ASN A 76 0.19 11.10 -18.76
C ASN A 76 0.30 10.66 -17.28
N PRO A 77 1.53 10.49 -16.75
CA PRO A 77 1.79 10.05 -15.37
C PRO A 77 1.07 10.87 -14.29
N ILE A 78 0.95 12.18 -14.49
CA ILE A 78 0.32 13.09 -13.52
C ILE A 78 -1.19 12.92 -13.56
N VAL A 79 -1.77 12.82 -14.76
CA VAL A 79 -3.22 12.61 -14.92
C VAL A 79 -3.66 11.29 -14.31
N VAL A 80 -2.91 10.21 -14.54
CA VAL A 80 -3.26 8.90 -13.97
C VAL A 80 -3.02 8.83 -12.45
N LEU A 81 -2.06 9.60 -11.92
CA LEU A 81 -1.84 9.70 -10.48
C LEU A 81 -3.03 10.33 -9.75
N HIS A 82 -3.75 11.27 -10.38
CA HIS A 82 -4.99 11.80 -9.80
C HIS A 82 -6.04 10.70 -9.56
N SER A 83 -6.12 9.69 -10.44
CA SER A 83 -7.02 8.54 -10.23
C SER A 83 -6.63 7.69 -9.01
N GLU A 84 -5.32 7.51 -8.75
CA GLU A 84 -4.85 6.84 -7.53
C GLU A 84 -5.16 7.66 -6.27
N PHE A 85 -4.99 8.99 -6.32
CA PHE A 85 -5.33 9.89 -5.22
C PHE A 85 -6.83 9.84 -4.92
N GLU A 86 -7.67 9.89 -5.96
CA GLU A 86 -9.12 9.78 -5.83
C GLU A 86 -9.54 8.42 -5.25
N ALA A 87 -8.96 7.32 -5.72
CA ALA A 87 -9.21 5.99 -5.18
C ALA A 87 -8.83 5.91 -3.69
N THR A 88 -7.66 6.44 -3.31
CA THR A 88 -7.20 6.49 -1.92
C THR A 88 -8.14 7.33 -1.05
N LEU A 89 -8.59 8.49 -1.55
CA LEU A 89 -9.53 9.36 -0.87
C LEU A 89 -10.87 8.66 -0.64
N ASN A 90 -11.42 8.03 -1.67
CA ASN A 90 -12.71 7.34 -1.60
C ASN A 90 -12.68 6.17 -0.61
N GLN A 91 -11.60 5.37 -0.63
CA GLN A 91 -11.44 4.30 0.34
C GLN A 91 -11.25 4.85 1.77
N SER A 92 -10.50 5.95 1.93
CA SER A 92 -10.32 6.59 3.23
C SER A 92 -11.63 7.15 3.81
N LEU A 93 -12.48 7.75 2.97
CA LEU A 93 -13.82 8.20 3.34
C LEU A 93 -14.73 7.04 3.72
N LYS A 94 -14.64 5.91 3.01
CA LYS A 94 -15.35 4.68 3.37
C LYS A 94 -14.96 4.23 4.78
N VAL A 95 -13.67 4.15 5.09
CA VAL A 95 -13.20 3.74 6.42
C VAL A 95 -13.61 4.74 7.49
N ALA A 96 -13.47 6.05 7.23
CA ALA A 96 -13.92 7.10 8.16
C ALA A 96 -15.41 6.94 8.50
N ASN A 97 -16.25 6.63 7.52
CA ASN A 97 -17.67 6.37 7.74
C ASN A 97 -17.92 5.07 8.54
N ILE A 98 -17.15 4.01 8.32
CA ILE A 98 -17.21 2.78 9.15
C ILE A 98 -16.90 3.12 10.61
N ILE A 99 -15.78 3.82 10.85
CA ILE A 99 -15.34 4.20 12.20
C ILE A 99 -16.41 5.06 12.91
N ALA A 100 -17.02 6.00 12.19
CA ALA A 100 -18.05 6.89 12.76
C ALA A 100 -19.29 6.15 13.26
N GLN A 101 -19.59 4.98 12.71
CA GLN A 101 -20.76 4.17 13.05
C GLN A 101 -20.42 2.99 13.98
N LEU A 102 -19.13 2.80 14.28
CA LEU A 102 -18.65 1.62 14.95
C LEU A 102 -19.03 1.60 16.42
N GLN A 103 -19.56 0.45 16.86
CA GLN A 103 -19.78 0.16 18.28
C GLN A 103 -18.73 -0.85 18.73
N VAL A 104 -17.94 -0.46 19.72
CA VAL A 104 -16.83 -1.25 20.26
C VAL A 104 -17.01 -1.49 21.76
N PRO A 105 -16.39 -2.56 22.30
CA PRO A 105 -16.27 -2.70 23.74
C PRO A 105 -15.45 -1.55 24.34
N MET A 106 -15.59 -1.34 25.66
CA MET A 106 -14.99 -0.20 26.36
C MET A 106 -13.46 -0.12 26.17
N GLU A 107 -12.83 -1.28 26.06
CA GLU A 107 -11.40 -1.49 25.88
C GLU A 107 -10.84 -0.91 24.58
N ALA A 108 -11.69 -0.62 23.59
CA ALA A 108 -11.28 -0.10 22.28
C ALA A 108 -11.88 1.28 21.94
N ILE A 109 -12.54 1.95 22.91
CA ILE A 109 -13.10 3.30 22.69
C ILE A 109 -11.99 4.29 22.30
N ASP A 110 -10.87 4.28 23.04
CA ASP A 110 -9.75 5.17 22.77
C ASP A 110 -9.14 4.92 21.38
N ALA A 111 -9.04 3.66 20.97
CA ALA A 111 -8.57 3.32 19.61
C ALA A 111 -9.50 3.84 18.52
N VAL A 112 -10.82 3.71 18.72
CA VAL A 112 -11.80 4.28 17.79
C VAL A 112 -11.66 5.80 17.69
N ASP A 113 -11.50 6.50 18.80
CA ASP A 113 -11.37 7.96 18.79
C ASP A 113 -10.05 8.42 18.17
N ILE A 114 -8.95 7.70 18.40
CA ILE A 114 -7.68 7.91 17.68
C ILE A 114 -7.91 7.72 16.18
N CYS A 115 -8.51 6.60 15.77
CA CYS A 115 -8.76 6.27 14.38
C CYS A 115 -9.64 7.32 13.67
N LYS A 116 -10.69 7.85 14.32
CA LYS A 116 -11.50 8.95 13.74
C LYS A 116 -10.61 10.12 13.35
N LYS A 117 -9.78 10.57 14.30
CA LYS A 117 -8.88 11.71 14.11
C LYS A 117 -7.81 11.43 13.06
N GLN A 118 -7.23 10.23 13.04
CA GLN A 118 -6.24 9.86 12.02
C GLN A 118 -6.86 9.83 10.62
N TYR A 119 -8.09 9.32 10.47
CA TYR A 119 -8.77 9.29 9.18
C TYR A 119 -9.25 10.66 8.70
N GLU A 120 -9.59 11.59 9.61
CA GLU A 120 -9.75 13.00 9.26
C GLU A 120 -8.45 13.58 8.68
N TYR A 121 -7.31 13.33 9.33
CA TYR A 121 -6.01 13.78 8.84
C TYR A 121 -5.61 13.15 7.51
N ILE A 122 -5.90 11.87 7.29
CA ILE A 122 -5.69 11.20 6.00
C ILE A 122 -6.47 11.92 4.90
N VAL A 123 -7.76 12.15 5.11
CA VAL A 123 -8.64 12.77 4.11
C VAL A 123 -8.15 14.17 3.74
N ASP A 124 -7.79 14.99 4.73
CA ASP A 124 -7.29 16.34 4.48
C ASP A 124 -5.92 16.32 3.79
N THR A 125 -5.01 15.43 4.22
CA THR A 125 -3.67 15.29 3.65
C THR A 125 -3.70 14.86 2.19
N ILE A 126 -4.59 13.95 1.82
CA ILE A 126 -4.75 13.53 0.41
C ILE A 126 -5.17 14.70 -0.46
N LYS A 127 -6.14 15.50 0.00
CA LYS A 127 -6.60 16.69 -0.74
C LYS A 127 -5.49 17.73 -0.89
N GLU A 128 -4.77 18.01 0.18
CA GLU A 128 -3.66 18.97 0.14
C GLU A 128 -2.50 18.48 -0.76
N ALA A 129 -2.24 17.17 -0.79
CA ALA A 129 -1.28 16.59 -1.73
C ALA A 129 -1.76 16.71 -3.19
N ASP A 130 -3.06 16.53 -3.44
CA ASP A 130 -3.66 16.71 -4.77
C ASP A 130 -3.57 18.16 -5.26
N GLU A 131 -3.80 19.12 -4.37
CA GLU A 131 -3.61 20.55 -4.65
C GLU A 131 -2.15 20.88 -5.04
N LEU A 132 -1.17 20.26 -4.37
CA LEU A 132 0.25 20.39 -4.72
C LEU A 132 0.55 19.77 -6.10
N LEU A 133 -0.06 18.63 -6.42
CA LEU A 133 0.07 17.98 -7.72
C LEU A 133 -0.49 18.84 -8.86
N ASN A 134 -1.63 19.52 -8.63
CA ASN A 134 -2.25 20.44 -9.58
C ASN A 134 -1.36 21.63 -9.98
N ILE A 135 -0.42 22.04 -9.11
CA ILE A 135 0.60 23.06 -9.42
C ILE A 135 1.97 22.45 -9.76
N SER A 136 2.00 21.16 -10.11
CA SER A 136 3.20 20.39 -10.46
C SER A 136 4.27 20.33 -9.36
N ASN A 137 3.89 20.51 -8.09
CA ASN A 137 4.81 20.41 -6.95
C ASN A 137 4.85 18.96 -6.43
N VAL A 138 5.41 18.06 -7.24
CA VAL A 138 5.44 16.62 -6.98
C VAL A 138 6.25 16.27 -5.73
N VAL A 139 7.34 17.01 -5.45
CA VAL A 139 8.20 16.76 -4.28
C VAL A 139 7.46 17.05 -2.98
N ASP A 140 6.78 18.19 -2.87
CA ASP A 140 6.01 18.49 -1.67
C ASP A 140 4.79 17.57 -1.56
N ALA A 141 4.15 17.22 -2.70
CA ALA A 141 3.08 16.24 -2.72
C ALA A 141 3.54 14.88 -2.16
N TYR A 142 4.75 14.41 -2.51
CA TYR A 142 5.34 13.19 -1.95
C TYR A 142 5.48 13.25 -0.42
N TYR A 143 6.14 14.29 0.10
CA TYR A 143 6.35 14.41 1.55
C TYR A 143 5.03 14.58 2.32
N LYS A 144 4.08 15.30 1.73
CA LYS A 144 2.73 15.46 2.29
C LYS A 144 2.03 14.11 2.35
N PHE A 145 1.97 13.41 1.21
CA PHE A 145 1.26 12.14 1.06
C PHE A 145 1.87 11.02 1.91
N ALA A 146 3.18 11.05 2.19
CA ALA A 146 3.83 10.08 3.08
C ALA A 146 3.21 10.03 4.48
N SER A 147 2.60 11.14 4.92
CA SER A 147 1.90 11.22 6.20
C SER A 147 0.63 10.36 6.23
N VAL A 148 0.01 10.06 5.09
CA VAL A 148 -1.18 9.19 5.00
C VAL A 148 -0.91 7.81 5.61
N LEU A 149 0.23 7.19 5.26
CA LEU A 149 0.59 5.88 5.79
C LEU A 149 0.94 5.93 7.28
N ALA A 150 1.53 7.03 7.74
CA ALA A 150 1.82 7.24 9.15
C ALA A 150 0.54 7.35 9.98
N TYR A 151 -0.44 8.15 9.53
CA TYR A 151 -1.73 8.29 10.20
C TYR A 151 -2.51 6.98 10.22
N ARG A 152 -2.53 6.25 9.10
CA ARG A 152 -3.14 4.92 9.03
C ARG A 152 -2.50 3.96 10.02
N SER A 153 -1.16 3.93 10.08
CA SER A 153 -0.43 3.04 10.99
C SER A 153 -0.72 3.38 12.45
N ALA A 154 -0.77 4.66 12.80
CA ALA A 154 -1.14 5.09 14.15
C ALA A 154 -2.56 4.63 14.57
N CYS A 155 -3.51 4.53 13.63
CA CYS A 155 -4.82 3.94 13.90
C CYS A 155 -4.74 2.42 14.15
N GLU A 156 -3.98 1.67 13.35
CA GLU A 156 -3.80 0.23 13.59
C GLU A 156 -3.13 -0.06 14.93
N ASP A 157 -2.07 0.69 15.24
CA ASP A 157 -1.32 0.52 16.48
C ASP A 157 -2.23 0.72 17.69
N ALA A 158 -3.16 1.68 17.62
CA ALA A 158 -4.14 1.90 18.68
C ALA A 158 -5.04 0.67 18.92
N PHE A 159 -5.45 -0.05 17.88
CA PHE A 159 -6.19 -1.31 18.03
C PHE A 159 -5.32 -2.45 18.55
N VAL A 160 -4.06 -2.53 18.12
CA VAL A 160 -3.10 -3.52 18.65
C VAL A 160 -2.91 -3.34 20.17
N GLU A 161 -2.93 -2.09 20.64
CA GLU A 161 -2.81 -1.73 22.06
C GLU A 161 -4.12 -1.93 22.86
N SER A 162 -5.25 -2.22 22.20
CA SER A 162 -6.58 -2.31 22.81
C SER A 162 -6.90 -3.69 23.41
N ASN A 163 -6.08 -4.19 24.34
CA ASN A 163 -6.34 -5.37 25.19
C ASN A 163 -6.98 -6.58 24.47
N GLY A 164 -6.51 -6.93 23.27
CA GLY A 164 -6.98 -8.09 22.51
C GLY A 164 -8.24 -7.87 21.68
N VAL A 165 -8.72 -6.63 21.53
CA VAL A 165 -9.77 -6.27 20.58
C VAL A 165 -9.16 -6.16 19.18
N MET A 166 -9.66 -6.98 18.25
CA MET A 166 -9.25 -6.93 16.85
C MET A 166 -9.81 -5.68 16.16
N ASN A 167 -9.04 -5.08 15.25
CA ASN A 167 -9.53 -4.01 14.39
C ASN A 167 -10.66 -4.51 13.48
N PRO A 168 -11.90 -4.01 13.62
CA PRO A 168 -13.06 -4.52 12.85
C PRO A 168 -13.11 -4.02 11.40
N PHE A 169 -12.23 -3.11 11.00
CA PHE A 169 -12.11 -2.58 9.63
C PHE A 169 -10.70 -2.79 9.05
N ALA A 170 -9.96 -3.78 9.56
CA ALA A 170 -8.58 -4.06 9.15
C ALA A 170 -8.43 -4.27 7.63
N GLU A 171 -9.39 -4.96 6.99
CA GLU A 171 -9.37 -5.19 5.54
C GLU A 171 -9.50 -3.88 4.76
N ASP A 172 -10.47 -3.05 5.12
CA ASP A 172 -10.68 -1.74 4.48
C ASP A 172 -9.50 -0.79 4.70
N SER A 173 -8.90 -0.83 5.90
CA SER A 173 -7.69 -0.09 6.23
C SER A 173 -6.47 -0.59 5.46
N PHE A 174 -6.37 -1.89 5.21
CA PHE A 174 -5.30 -2.47 4.39
C PHE A 174 -5.40 -2.01 2.93
N ILE A 175 -6.61 -1.84 2.38
CA ILE A 175 -6.79 -1.27 1.04
C ILE A 175 -6.28 0.19 1.01
N VAL A 176 -6.50 0.99 2.06
CA VAL A 176 -5.91 2.35 2.16
C VAL A 176 -4.38 2.29 2.15
N TYR A 177 -3.78 1.33 2.86
CA TYR A 177 -2.33 1.12 2.83
C TYR A 177 -1.83 0.79 1.42
N GLN A 178 -2.52 -0.10 0.70
CA GLN A 178 -2.13 -0.48 -0.67
C GLN A 178 -2.24 0.69 -1.65
N LEU A 179 -3.37 1.39 -1.65
CA LEU A 179 -3.59 2.57 -2.50
C LEU A 179 -2.61 3.70 -2.16
N GLY A 180 -2.40 3.95 -0.87
CA GLY A 180 -1.47 4.98 -0.43
C GLY A 180 -0.02 4.64 -0.76
N GLY A 181 0.36 3.36 -0.66
CA GLY A 181 1.66 2.86 -1.10
C GLY A 181 1.86 3.00 -2.61
N ASN A 182 0.83 2.75 -3.41
CA ASN A 182 0.87 3.00 -4.86
C ASN A 182 1.17 4.46 -5.18
N CYS A 183 0.43 5.38 -4.54
CA CYS A 183 0.63 6.81 -4.70
C CYS A 183 2.07 7.24 -4.40
N LEU A 184 2.66 6.75 -3.30
CA LEU A 184 4.04 7.06 -2.92
C LEU A 184 5.06 6.51 -3.91
N ALA A 185 4.90 5.26 -4.34
CA ALA A 185 5.79 4.66 -5.33
C ALA A 185 5.76 5.43 -6.66
N ILE A 186 4.57 5.87 -7.10
CA ILE A 186 4.41 6.67 -8.31
C ILE A 186 5.07 8.05 -8.14
N LEU A 187 4.78 8.76 -7.05
CA LEU A 187 5.38 10.07 -6.76
C LEU A 187 6.92 9.97 -6.75
N ASP A 188 7.48 8.97 -6.08
CA ASP A 188 8.92 8.72 -6.04
C ASP A 188 9.48 8.43 -7.44
N GLY A 189 8.79 7.60 -8.23
CA GLY A 189 9.20 7.30 -9.59
C GLY A 189 9.18 8.53 -10.51
N ILE A 190 8.25 9.47 -10.30
CA ILE A 190 8.22 10.75 -11.03
C ILE A 190 9.42 11.61 -10.62
N ILE A 191 9.67 11.77 -9.31
CA ILE A 191 10.78 12.56 -8.76
C ILE A 191 12.13 12.03 -9.27
N ASN A 192 12.32 10.71 -9.24
CA ASN A 192 13.57 10.05 -9.63
C ASN A 192 13.67 9.80 -11.14
N SER A 193 12.73 10.30 -11.95
CA SER A 193 12.69 10.12 -13.41
C SER A 193 12.68 8.66 -13.86
N ASN A 194 12.11 7.75 -13.07
CA ASN A 194 11.91 6.35 -13.43
C ASN A 194 10.81 6.16 -14.49
N TYR A 195 9.99 7.19 -14.70
CA TYR A 195 8.91 7.26 -15.69
C TYR A 195 9.27 8.15 -16.88
N ARG A 196 10.36 7.81 -17.59
CA ARG A 196 10.65 8.39 -18.91
C ARG A 196 9.90 7.59 -19.97
N PHE A 197 8.77 8.14 -20.43
CA PHE A 197 8.03 7.64 -21.58
C PHE A 197 8.53 8.32 -22.86
#